data_AF-A0A933LZ29-F1
#
_entry.id   AF-A0A933LZ29-F1
#
_cell.length_a   1.000
_cell.length_b   1.000
_cell.length_c   1.000
_cell.angle_alpha   90.00
_cell.angle_beta   90.00
_cell.angle_gamma   90.00
#
_symmetry.space_group_name_H-M   'P 1'
#
loop_
_entity.id
_entity.type
_entity.pdbx_description
1 polymer ?
#
loop_
_entity_poly.entity_id
_entity_poly.type
_entity_poly.pdbx_seq_one_letter_code
_entity_poly.pdbx_strand_id
1 'polypeptide(L)'
;MNDKAGRFRELLAGERPVLLAGAHDGLSAKLAEEARFDAIWASGFEISASHALPDANLLGMTENLAAAKEMNDAVAIPVIADCDNGYGNAINVIRTVREYEKAGIAGISIEDNVFPKRCSFYVGVERELVSREEHAGKIRAAVEARVSKDFAVIARTEALIAGWGMEEALARARAYASAGADLLLIHSKSDRPDEVLDFARRWDLATPLVCVPTTYGKTSAGVLYEGGYRVVIFANQGLRAAVRAMQETFAMLAREARPAAVEDRIAPLPEIYRLVGEPGMKRDEKKYLAAGGEKVTAVILAAGDPKELAQVAGGRPKSMLDVKGKTILERQVETLNACGIKTIAVVRGYRAEAIDLPNLHYYENEEFAASGEVASLFRASPELAGRVLVLYGDILFDRSVVEKLMKSPRDVTLAVDRAWRDAPRAPSGANRPDLVIEDEVPATHHRYLPAEMPRAVRAIGTKIDPERATAEWIGMTMFSDRGCRVIREVYDSLRAPGPDRPLHEAPSLVRAGLTDFFQELLARGHEVWAIEIYKGWMEIDTFEDYQRAWASVR
;
A
#
# COMPACT_ATOMS: atom_id res chain seq x y z
N MET A 1 11.85 17.19 14.36
CA MET A 1 12.66 15.96 14.37
C MET A 1 12.57 15.38 15.76
N ASN A 2 12.27 14.08 15.91
CA ASN A 2 12.32 13.42 17.22
C ASN A 2 13.77 13.49 17.72
N ASP A 3 13.99 14.16 18.85
CA ASP A 3 15.31 14.23 19.48
C ASP A 3 15.63 12.90 20.16
N LYS A 4 16.08 11.93 19.36
CA LYS A 4 16.44 10.59 19.83
C LYS A 4 17.68 10.61 20.73
N ALA A 5 18.59 11.55 20.53
CA ALA A 5 19.77 11.72 21.37
C ALA A 5 19.36 12.19 22.78
N GLY A 6 18.52 13.22 22.87
CA GLY A 6 17.95 13.69 24.14
C GLY A 6 17.16 12.59 24.86
N ARG A 7 16.33 11.83 24.13
CA ARG A 7 15.62 10.67 24.69
C ARG A 7 16.56 9.60 25.27
N PHE A 8 17.71 9.36 24.61
CA PHE A 8 18.70 8.45 25.17
C PHE A 8 19.32 8.98 26.47
N ARG A 9 19.57 10.28 26.58
CA ARG A 9 20.03 10.91 27.83
C ARG A 9 19.00 10.78 28.96
N GLU A 10 17.72 10.98 28.66
CA GLU A 10 16.64 10.76 29.63
C GLU A 10 16.61 9.31 30.13
N LEU A 11 16.75 8.33 29.21
CA LEU A 11 16.84 6.92 29.56
C LEU A 11 18.03 6.64 30.48
N LEU A 12 19.18 7.27 30.26
CA LEU A 12 20.36 7.13 31.12
C LEU A 12 20.19 7.77 32.51
N ALA A 13 19.34 8.79 32.64
CA ALA A 13 19.08 9.49 33.90
C ALA A 13 18.05 8.81 34.81
N GLY A 14 17.23 7.88 34.30
CA GLY A 14 16.20 7.18 35.09
C GLY A 14 16.73 6.20 36.15
N GLU A 15 15.88 5.33 36.70
CA GLU A 15 16.25 4.40 37.80
C GLU A 15 16.31 2.92 37.39
N ARG A 16 16.20 2.62 36.09
CA ARG A 16 16.22 1.23 35.57
C ARG A 16 17.36 1.03 34.58
N PRO A 17 17.84 -0.21 34.36
CA PRO A 17 18.81 -0.46 33.30
C PRO A 17 18.21 -0.12 31.93
N VAL A 18 19.05 0.44 31.06
CA VAL A 18 18.69 0.70 29.66
C VAL A 18 19.05 -0.53 28.83
N LEU A 19 18.06 -1.14 28.21
CA LEU A 19 18.22 -2.38 27.45
C LEU A 19 18.25 -2.09 25.95
N LEU A 20 19.34 -2.50 25.30
CA LEU A 20 19.52 -2.36 23.86
C LEU A 20 19.42 -3.73 23.18
N ALA A 21 18.75 -3.78 22.03
CA ALA A 21 18.71 -4.96 21.17
C ALA A 21 19.55 -4.75 19.92
N GLY A 22 20.36 -5.76 19.58
CA GLY A 22 21.05 -5.86 18.31
C GLY A 22 20.08 -5.94 17.15
N ALA A 23 20.30 -5.12 16.14
CA ALA A 23 19.61 -5.15 14.86
C ALA A 23 20.58 -4.84 13.71
N HIS A 24 20.18 -5.19 12.50
CA HIS A 24 20.97 -5.03 11.27
C HIS A 24 20.20 -4.43 10.10
N ASP A 25 18.88 -4.28 10.20
CA ASP A 25 18.01 -3.70 9.17
C ASP A 25 16.76 -3.05 9.80
N GLY A 26 15.94 -2.37 8.99
CA GLY A 26 14.74 -1.69 9.49
C GLY A 26 13.71 -2.63 10.14
N LEU A 27 13.61 -3.87 9.65
CA LEU A 27 12.64 -4.85 10.15
C LEU A 27 13.02 -5.37 11.55
N SER A 28 14.27 -5.79 11.72
CA SER A 28 14.81 -6.27 13.01
C SER A 28 14.75 -5.17 14.08
N ALA A 29 15.06 -3.92 13.72
CA ALA A 29 14.91 -2.78 14.62
C ALA A 29 13.45 -2.56 15.05
N LYS A 30 12.49 -2.66 14.11
CA LYS A 30 11.07 -2.49 14.42
C LYS A 30 10.53 -3.58 15.33
N LEU A 31 10.94 -4.84 15.12
CA LEU A 31 10.58 -5.95 16.00
C LEU A 31 11.14 -5.75 17.42
N ALA A 32 12.36 -5.23 17.55
CA ALA A 32 12.93 -4.87 18.85
C ALA A 32 12.17 -3.72 19.54
N GLU A 33 11.74 -2.70 18.79
CA GLU A 33 10.89 -1.63 19.34
C GLU A 33 9.54 -2.16 19.83
N GLU A 34 8.87 -3.03 19.07
CA GLU A 34 7.61 -3.65 19.47
C GLU A 34 7.75 -4.55 20.71
N ALA A 35 8.93 -5.18 20.86
CA ALA A 35 9.32 -5.93 22.05
C ALA A 35 9.70 -5.03 23.25
N ARG A 36 9.61 -3.70 23.10
CA ARG A 36 9.84 -2.69 24.16
C ARG A 36 11.28 -2.60 24.66
N PHE A 37 12.26 -2.86 23.80
CA PHE A 37 13.63 -2.44 24.08
C PHE A 37 13.72 -0.91 24.16
N ASP A 38 14.64 -0.40 24.97
CA ASP A 38 14.77 1.05 25.21
C ASP A 38 15.46 1.77 24.04
N ALA A 39 16.37 1.08 23.35
CA ALA A 39 17.09 1.57 22.19
C ALA A 39 17.58 0.40 21.31
N ILE A 40 18.00 0.72 20.10
CA ILE A 40 18.61 -0.22 19.15
C ILE A 40 20.13 -0.12 19.24
N TRP A 41 20.79 -1.27 19.19
CA TRP A 41 22.21 -1.40 18.93
C TRP A 41 22.39 -1.78 17.45
N ALA A 42 22.82 -0.82 16.62
CA ALA A 42 23.17 -1.12 15.24
C ALA A 42 24.49 -1.90 15.24
N SER A 43 24.36 -3.23 15.18
CA SER A 43 25.43 -4.17 15.51
C SER A 43 26.33 -4.39 14.31
N GLY A 44 27.60 -3.98 14.38
CA GLY A 44 28.56 -4.20 13.28
C GLY A 44 28.68 -5.68 12.90
N PHE A 45 28.60 -6.56 13.91
CA PHE A 45 28.57 -8.01 13.69
C PHE A 45 27.31 -8.48 12.97
N GLU A 46 26.11 -8.01 13.37
CA GLU A 46 24.90 -8.45 12.67
C GLU A 46 24.84 -7.89 11.24
N ILE A 47 25.26 -6.64 11.04
CA ILE A 47 25.31 -5.99 9.73
C ILE A 47 26.30 -6.73 8.82
N SER A 48 27.53 -7.02 9.26
CA SER A 48 28.47 -7.75 8.40
C SER A 48 27.95 -9.16 8.06
N ALA A 49 27.33 -9.84 9.03
CA ALA A 49 26.80 -11.18 8.85
C ALA A 49 25.58 -11.23 7.92
N SER A 50 24.73 -10.19 7.88
CA SER A 50 23.63 -10.11 6.91
C SER A 50 24.15 -9.97 5.47
N HIS A 51 25.36 -9.44 5.29
CA HIS A 51 26.11 -9.43 4.03
C HIS A 51 26.94 -10.71 3.78
N ALA A 52 26.84 -11.70 4.68
CA ALA A 52 27.69 -12.90 4.68
C ALA A 52 29.21 -12.59 4.68
N LEU A 53 29.60 -11.48 5.32
CA LEU A 53 30.99 -11.05 5.46
C LEU A 53 31.47 -11.11 6.92
N PRO A 54 32.75 -11.42 7.15
CA PRO A 54 33.37 -11.31 8.47
C PRO A 54 33.28 -9.90 9.08
N ASP A 55 33.08 -9.83 10.39
CA ASP A 55 33.15 -8.61 11.20
C ASP A 55 34.63 -8.23 11.42
N ALA A 56 35.21 -7.59 10.40
CA ALA A 56 36.63 -7.25 10.34
C ALA A 56 36.92 -5.98 9.52
N ASN A 57 36.04 -4.97 9.58
CA ASN A 57 36.10 -3.76 8.73
C ASN A 57 36.12 -4.03 7.21
N LEU A 58 35.58 -5.17 6.75
CA LEU A 58 35.35 -5.38 5.31
C LEU A 58 34.21 -4.51 4.79
N LEU A 59 33.17 -4.35 5.62
CA LEU A 59 32.23 -3.25 5.45
C LEU A 59 32.87 -1.97 6.02
N GLY A 60 32.81 -0.90 5.24
CA GLY A 60 33.28 0.41 5.64
C GLY A 60 32.23 1.20 6.40
N MET A 61 32.62 2.44 6.75
CA MET A 61 31.73 3.40 7.40
C MET A 61 30.42 3.62 6.62
N THR A 62 30.49 3.64 5.29
CA THR A 62 29.36 3.98 4.42
C THR A 62 28.24 2.94 4.53
N GLU A 63 28.60 1.66 4.47
CA GLU A 63 27.65 0.54 4.56
C GLU A 63 27.03 0.46 5.95
N ASN A 64 27.85 0.55 7.01
CA ASN A 64 27.35 0.53 8.39
C ASN A 64 26.45 1.73 8.69
N LEU A 65 26.78 2.93 8.19
CA LEU A 65 25.95 4.12 8.35
C LEU A 65 24.62 3.99 7.59
N ALA A 66 24.63 3.38 6.40
CA ALA A 66 23.41 3.15 5.63
C ALA A 66 22.43 2.25 6.41
N ALA A 67 22.93 1.14 6.97
CA ALA A 67 22.12 0.24 7.80
C ALA A 67 21.62 0.94 9.09
N ALA A 68 22.49 1.69 9.78
CA ALA A 68 22.11 2.47 10.96
C ALA A 68 21.02 3.51 10.66
N LYS A 69 21.11 4.19 9.51
CA LYS A 69 20.11 5.16 9.07
C LYS A 69 18.77 4.48 8.76
N GLU A 70 18.79 3.35 8.04
CA GLU A 70 17.57 2.58 7.75
C GLU A 70 16.85 2.16 9.05
N MET A 71 17.59 1.65 10.02
CA MET A 71 17.07 1.34 11.35
C MET A 71 16.49 2.58 12.03
N ASN A 72 17.20 3.71 11.96
CA ASN A 72 16.77 4.96 12.59
C ASN A 72 15.48 5.52 12.00
N ASP A 73 15.31 5.43 10.68
CA ASP A 73 14.10 5.88 9.99
C ASP A 73 12.90 4.96 10.29
N ALA A 74 13.15 3.67 10.59
CA ALA A 74 12.11 2.67 10.83
C ALA A 74 11.48 2.70 12.24
N VAL A 75 12.17 3.26 13.25
CA VAL A 75 11.74 3.22 14.67
C VAL A 75 11.67 4.62 15.31
N ALA A 76 10.96 4.75 16.43
CA ALA A 76 10.90 5.98 17.22
C ALA A 76 11.88 6.00 18.41
N ILE A 77 12.35 4.84 18.87
CA ILE A 77 13.39 4.72 19.91
C ILE A 77 14.79 5.12 19.40
N PRO A 78 15.73 5.44 20.31
CA PRO A 78 17.11 5.80 19.95
C PRO A 78 17.86 4.64 19.27
N VAL A 79 18.79 4.97 18.38
CA VAL A 79 19.74 4.02 17.79
C VAL A 79 21.15 4.40 18.22
N ILE A 80 21.90 3.44 18.74
CA ILE A 80 23.31 3.54 19.10
C ILE A 80 24.10 2.63 18.16
N ALA A 81 25.11 3.17 17.48
CA ALA A 81 25.84 2.42 16.46
C ALA A 81 27.19 1.88 16.95
N ASP A 82 27.47 0.61 16.66
CA ASP A 82 28.83 0.06 16.68
C ASP A 82 29.62 0.70 15.54
N CYS A 83 30.62 1.52 15.86
CA CYS A 83 31.48 2.17 14.87
C CYS A 83 32.88 1.56 14.83
N ASP A 84 33.01 0.31 15.29
CA ASP A 84 34.28 -0.41 15.33
C ASP A 84 35.36 0.45 16.03
N ASN A 85 36.53 0.60 15.42
CA ASN A 85 37.61 1.47 15.88
C ASN A 85 37.49 2.92 15.38
N GLY A 86 36.36 3.33 14.79
CA GLY A 86 36.15 4.67 14.25
C GLY A 86 36.66 4.85 12.81
N TYR A 87 36.83 3.73 12.09
CA TYR A 87 37.14 3.66 10.66
C TYR A 87 38.45 4.37 10.25
N GLY A 88 39.45 4.36 11.12
CA GLY A 88 40.76 4.97 10.89
C GLY A 88 41.31 5.66 12.14
N ASN A 89 41.92 6.84 11.99
CA ASN A 89 42.49 7.61 13.10
C ASN A 89 41.50 8.67 13.63
N ALA A 90 41.95 9.58 14.51
CA ALA A 90 41.10 10.63 15.08
C ALA A 90 40.44 11.54 14.03
N ILE A 91 41.07 11.75 12.86
CA ILE A 91 40.50 12.55 11.76
C ILE A 91 39.32 11.82 11.11
N ASN A 92 39.41 10.49 10.96
CA ASN A 92 38.30 9.66 10.49
C ASN A 92 37.14 9.66 11.49
N VAL A 93 37.44 9.65 12.79
CA VAL A 93 36.44 9.70 13.87
C VAL A 93 35.63 11.00 13.82
N ILE A 94 36.26 12.15 13.56
CA ILE A 94 35.55 13.44 13.40
C ILE A 94 34.49 13.36 12.30
N ARG A 95 34.85 12.78 11.14
CA ARG A 95 33.89 12.58 10.05
C ARG A 95 32.79 11.59 10.46
N THR A 96 33.15 10.51 11.14
CA THR A 96 32.23 9.49 11.61
C THR A 96 31.13 10.10 12.48
N VAL A 97 31.52 10.86 13.51
CA VAL A 97 30.58 11.52 14.42
C VAL A 97 29.61 12.42 13.66
N ARG A 98 30.13 13.29 12.79
CA ARG A 98 29.32 14.24 12.03
C ARG A 98 28.28 13.58 11.13
N GLU A 99 28.65 12.51 10.44
CA GLU A 99 27.71 11.83 9.53
C GLU A 99 26.67 11.00 10.29
N TYR A 100 27.06 10.31 11.37
CA TYR A 100 26.12 9.54 12.19
C TYR A 100 25.14 10.46 12.93
N GLU A 101 25.62 11.56 13.51
CA GLU A 101 24.76 12.55 14.16
C GLU A 101 23.81 13.22 13.16
N LYS A 102 24.31 13.57 11.96
CA LYS A 102 23.48 14.13 10.87
C LYS A 102 22.39 13.15 10.41
N ALA A 103 22.65 11.85 10.47
CA ALA A 103 21.65 10.81 10.19
C ALA A 103 20.63 10.61 11.34
N GLY A 104 20.75 11.37 12.44
CA GLY A 104 19.85 11.31 13.59
C GLY A 104 20.13 10.14 14.52
N ILE A 105 21.29 9.49 14.41
CA ILE A 105 21.74 8.45 15.34
C ILE A 105 21.98 9.10 16.72
N ALA A 106 21.58 8.42 17.79
CA ALA A 106 21.63 8.99 19.15
C ALA A 106 23.03 8.91 19.79
N GLY A 107 23.88 8.00 19.30
CA GLY A 107 25.26 7.88 19.75
C GLY A 107 26.03 6.80 19.03
N ILE A 108 27.34 6.77 19.28
CA ILE A 108 28.27 5.81 18.68
C ILE A 108 29.13 5.14 19.75
N SER A 109 29.59 3.94 19.46
CA SER A 109 30.59 3.23 20.24
C SER A 109 31.86 3.03 19.42
N ILE A 110 33.01 3.38 19.99
CA ILE A 110 34.32 3.23 19.35
C ILE A 110 35.25 2.41 20.26
N GLU A 111 35.95 1.43 19.71
CA GLU A 111 36.84 0.51 20.45
C GLU A 111 38.34 0.77 20.22
N ASP A 112 39.16 0.33 21.18
CA ASP A 112 40.61 0.55 21.24
C ASP A 112 41.45 -0.52 20.51
N ASN A 113 40.83 -1.28 19.61
CA ASN A 113 41.53 -2.17 18.68
C ASN A 113 42.30 -1.39 17.59
N VAL A 114 43.39 -1.99 17.10
CA VAL A 114 44.07 -1.54 15.88
C VAL A 114 43.13 -1.70 14.67
N PHE A 115 43.24 -0.80 13.68
CA PHE A 115 42.52 -0.91 12.41
C PHE A 115 43.31 -1.76 11.40
N PRO A 116 42.67 -2.71 10.68
CA PRO A 116 41.25 -3.07 10.75
C PRO A 116 40.89 -3.92 11.99
N LYS A 117 39.63 -3.80 12.42
CA LYS A 117 39.02 -4.54 13.53
C LYS A 117 39.11 -6.04 13.30
N ARG A 118 39.10 -6.80 14.40
CA ARG A 118 38.80 -8.23 14.41
C ARG A 118 37.74 -8.54 15.47
N CYS A 119 36.65 -9.21 15.07
CA CYS A 119 35.52 -9.56 15.94
C CYS A 119 35.93 -10.20 17.27
N SER A 120 35.34 -9.78 18.40
CA SER A 120 35.64 -10.21 19.78
C SER A 120 35.59 -11.71 20.07
N PHE A 121 34.91 -12.49 19.22
CA PHE A 121 34.70 -13.92 19.41
C PHE A 121 35.64 -14.84 18.60
N TYR A 122 36.48 -14.30 17.71
CA TYR A 122 37.38 -15.13 16.92
C TYR A 122 38.51 -15.73 17.78
N VAL A 123 38.62 -17.07 17.75
CA VAL A 123 39.60 -17.86 18.53
C VAL A 123 40.96 -17.87 17.83
N GLY A 124 42.05 -17.84 18.59
CA GLY A 124 43.42 -18.03 18.07
C GLY A 124 44.03 -16.78 17.43
N VAL A 125 43.47 -15.60 17.69
CA VAL A 125 43.92 -14.32 17.13
C VAL A 125 44.58 -13.48 18.22
N GLU A 126 45.87 -13.19 18.09
CA GLU A 126 46.53 -12.16 18.91
C GLU A 126 45.90 -10.79 18.61
N ARG A 127 45.54 -10.08 19.67
CA ARG A 127 44.87 -8.78 19.59
C ARG A 127 45.80 -7.70 20.05
N GLU A 128 46.12 -6.82 19.12
CA GLU A 128 46.82 -5.58 19.40
C GLU A 128 45.82 -4.48 19.68
N LEU A 129 46.08 -3.73 20.75
CA LEU A 129 45.34 -2.53 21.11
C LEU A 129 46.19 -1.32 20.75
N VAL A 130 45.56 -0.24 20.32
CA VAL A 130 46.27 1.03 20.20
C VAL A 130 46.70 1.53 21.59
N SER A 131 47.66 2.45 21.60
CA SER A 131 48.06 3.13 22.84
C SER A 131 46.86 3.81 23.51
N ARG A 132 46.89 3.93 24.83
CA ARG A 132 45.82 4.60 25.58
C ARG A 132 45.69 6.05 25.14
N GLU A 133 46.82 6.69 24.86
CA GLU A 133 46.93 8.09 24.43
C GLU A 133 46.30 8.30 23.05
N GLU A 134 46.50 7.38 22.11
CA GLU A 134 45.86 7.42 20.79
C GLU A 134 44.34 7.28 20.90
N HIS A 135 43.85 6.27 21.62
CA HIS A 135 42.41 6.06 21.74
C HIS A 135 41.73 7.18 22.54
N ALA A 136 42.35 7.67 23.62
CA ALA A 136 41.88 8.87 24.33
C ALA A 136 41.82 10.10 23.41
N GLY A 137 42.77 10.25 22.50
CA GLY A 137 42.74 11.28 21.45
C GLY A 137 41.54 11.13 20.50
N LYS A 138 41.21 9.89 20.10
CA LYS A 138 40.02 9.60 19.28
C LYS A 138 38.72 9.92 20.01
N ILE A 139 38.61 9.55 21.29
CA ILE A 139 37.44 9.88 22.12
C ILE A 139 37.27 11.39 22.26
N ARG A 140 38.35 12.13 22.56
CA ARG A 140 38.29 13.60 22.63
C ARG A 140 37.85 14.20 21.30
N ALA A 141 38.41 13.73 20.19
CA ALA A 141 38.01 14.18 18.86
C ALA A 141 36.53 13.88 18.55
N ALA A 142 36.00 12.75 19.00
CA ALA A 142 34.58 12.43 18.86
C ALA A 142 33.68 13.39 19.66
N VAL A 143 34.04 13.65 20.92
CA VAL A 143 33.29 14.52 21.83
C VAL A 143 33.33 15.99 21.37
N GLU A 144 34.44 16.44 20.79
CA GLU A 144 34.59 17.79 20.23
C GLU A 144 33.91 17.95 18.86
N ALA A 145 33.76 16.86 18.10
CA ALA A 145 33.16 16.90 16.76
C ALA A 145 31.63 16.95 16.74
N ARG A 146 30.96 16.48 17.80
CA ARG A 146 29.49 16.46 17.89
C ARG A 146 28.91 17.89 17.95
N VAL A 147 27.75 18.08 17.36
CA VAL A 147 27.01 19.35 17.36
C VAL A 147 26.13 19.47 18.60
N SER A 148 25.41 18.39 18.92
CA SER A 148 24.57 18.27 20.11
C SER A 148 25.35 17.64 21.26
N LYS A 149 25.21 18.19 22.47
CA LYS A 149 25.75 17.58 23.68
C LYS A 149 25.04 16.28 24.05
N ASP A 150 23.82 16.07 23.54
CA ASP A 150 23.05 14.87 23.82
C ASP A 150 23.53 13.66 23.01
N PHE A 151 24.23 13.88 21.89
CA PHE A 151 24.84 12.78 21.12
C PHE A 151 25.87 12.04 21.97
N ALA A 152 25.66 10.75 22.21
CA ALA A 152 26.47 9.96 23.13
C ALA A 152 27.72 9.38 22.45
N VAL A 153 28.88 9.52 23.11
CA VAL A 153 30.13 8.86 22.71
C VAL A 153 30.46 7.78 23.74
N ILE A 154 30.40 6.52 23.32
CA ILE A 154 30.73 5.35 24.12
C ILE A 154 32.16 4.92 23.79
N ALA A 155 33.03 4.87 24.79
CA ALA A 155 34.38 4.34 24.63
C ALA A 155 34.39 2.86 25.04
N ARG A 156 34.79 1.98 24.13
CA ARG A 156 34.87 0.53 24.35
C ARG A 156 36.32 0.11 24.55
N THR A 157 36.61 -0.60 25.64
CA THR A 157 37.92 -1.21 25.83
C THR A 157 37.88 -2.73 25.67
N GLU A 158 38.80 -3.24 24.87
CA GLU A 158 38.99 -4.67 24.59
C GLU A 158 40.15 -5.27 25.40
N ALA A 159 40.67 -4.57 26.43
CA ALA A 159 41.79 -5.00 27.25
C ALA A 159 41.63 -6.41 27.86
N LEU A 160 40.46 -6.74 28.41
CA LEU A 160 40.19 -8.08 28.94
C LEU A 160 40.09 -9.12 27.82
N ILE A 161 39.49 -8.76 26.68
CA ILE A 161 39.40 -9.63 25.50
C ILE A 161 40.80 -9.98 24.96
N ALA A 162 41.69 -8.99 24.91
CA ALA A 162 43.07 -9.09 24.47
C ALA A 162 44.01 -9.73 25.53
N GLY A 163 43.54 -9.97 26.75
CA GLY A 163 44.29 -10.67 27.80
C GLY A 163 45.28 -9.79 28.58
N TRP A 164 45.14 -8.46 28.56
CA TRP A 164 46.01 -7.54 29.28
C TRP A 164 45.72 -7.48 30.80
N GLY A 165 44.53 -7.95 31.21
CA GLY A 165 44.11 -8.04 32.61
C GLY A 165 43.40 -6.79 33.14
N MET A 166 42.96 -6.88 34.40
CA MET A 166 42.04 -5.91 35.02
C MET A 166 42.65 -4.53 35.23
N GLU A 167 43.91 -4.44 35.66
CA GLU A 167 44.56 -3.13 35.91
C GLU A 167 44.67 -2.30 34.64
N GLU A 168 45.05 -2.93 33.52
CA GLU A 168 45.13 -2.24 32.23
C GLU A 168 43.76 -1.81 31.73
N ALA A 169 42.74 -2.66 31.89
CA ALA A 169 41.36 -2.32 31.54
C ALA A 169 40.86 -1.08 32.30
N LEU A 170 41.11 -1.01 33.62
CA LEU A 170 40.76 0.14 34.45
C LEU A 170 41.57 1.39 34.05
N ALA A 171 42.88 1.25 33.80
CA ALA A 171 43.73 2.36 33.38
C ALA A 171 43.26 2.97 32.05
N ARG A 172 42.90 2.13 31.07
CA ARG A 172 42.31 2.55 29.77
C ARG A 172 40.98 3.24 29.97
N ALA A 173 40.06 2.61 30.71
CA ALA A 173 38.75 3.17 30.96
C ALA A 173 38.82 4.55 31.65
N ARG A 174 39.69 4.74 32.64
CA ARG A 174 39.92 6.04 33.30
C ARG A 174 40.46 7.08 32.32
N ALA A 175 41.37 6.71 31.44
CA ALA A 175 41.89 7.60 30.40
C ALA A 175 40.79 8.04 29.42
N TYR A 176 39.90 7.12 29.03
CA TYR A 176 38.81 7.40 28.09
C TYR A 176 37.69 8.23 28.73
N ALA A 177 37.34 7.97 30.00
CA ALA A 177 36.45 8.84 30.78
C ALA A 177 37.02 10.26 30.91
N SER A 178 38.32 10.37 31.21
CA SER A 178 39.02 11.66 31.31
C SER A 178 39.10 12.40 29.97
N ALA A 179 39.07 11.68 28.85
CA ALA A 179 38.98 12.24 27.51
C ALA A 179 37.57 12.73 27.13
N GLY A 180 36.56 12.47 27.97
CA GLY A 180 35.20 12.96 27.80
C GLY A 180 34.18 11.92 27.33
N ALA A 181 34.52 10.62 27.34
CA ALA A 181 33.54 9.57 27.03
C ALA A 181 32.29 9.69 27.91
N ASP A 182 31.12 9.66 27.29
CA ASP A 182 29.84 9.73 27.99
C ASP A 182 29.50 8.43 28.70
N LEU A 183 29.92 7.30 28.12
CA LEU A 183 29.77 5.96 28.68
C LEU A 183 31.01 5.12 28.38
N LEU A 184 31.22 4.09 29.20
CA LEU A 184 32.30 3.13 29.01
C LEU A 184 31.76 1.71 28.82
N LEU A 185 32.12 1.09 27.70
CA LEU A 185 31.85 -0.30 27.45
C LEU A 185 33.07 -1.14 27.81
N ILE A 186 32.88 -2.03 28.78
CA ILE A 186 33.86 -3.07 29.12
C ILE A 186 33.36 -4.41 28.59
N HIS A 187 34.23 -5.10 27.85
CA HIS A 187 33.88 -6.39 27.27
C HIS A 187 34.75 -7.51 27.84
N SER A 188 34.15 -8.69 27.97
CA SER A 188 34.82 -9.93 28.36
C SER A 188 34.29 -11.08 27.50
N LYS A 189 35.18 -12.04 27.19
CA LYS A 189 34.87 -13.27 26.46
C LYS A 189 34.68 -14.47 27.38
N SER A 190 34.81 -14.27 28.70
CA SER A 190 34.53 -15.28 29.70
C SER A 190 33.05 -15.69 29.63
N ASP A 191 32.76 -16.95 29.95
CA ASP A 191 31.39 -17.46 30.10
C ASP A 191 30.77 -17.10 31.46
N ARG A 192 31.54 -16.46 32.34
CA ARG A 192 31.14 -16.00 33.67
C ARG A 192 31.21 -14.47 33.78
N PRO A 193 30.33 -13.85 34.57
CA PRO A 193 30.30 -12.39 34.73
C PRO A 193 31.37 -11.85 35.70
N ASP A 194 32.21 -12.71 36.28
CA ASP A 194 33.10 -12.34 37.40
C ASP A 194 34.04 -11.18 37.03
N GLU A 195 34.62 -11.17 35.82
CA GLU A 195 35.50 -10.09 35.37
C GLU A 195 34.76 -8.75 35.24
N VAL A 196 33.56 -8.74 34.64
CA VAL A 196 32.79 -7.51 34.44
C VAL A 196 32.26 -6.98 35.77
N LEU A 197 31.80 -7.85 36.66
CA LEU A 197 31.39 -7.45 38.01
C LEU A 197 32.57 -6.95 38.86
N ASP A 198 33.76 -7.54 38.71
CA ASP A 198 34.96 -7.04 39.38
C ASP A 198 35.37 -5.66 38.86
N PHE A 199 35.33 -5.46 37.54
CA PHE A 199 35.57 -4.16 36.94
C PHE A 199 34.62 -3.09 37.52
N ALA A 200 33.32 -3.38 37.56
CA ALA A 200 32.32 -2.43 38.04
C ALA A 200 32.47 -2.10 39.54
N ARG A 201 32.83 -3.08 40.38
CA ARG A 201 33.15 -2.84 41.80
C ARG A 201 34.35 -1.92 42.01
N ARG A 202 35.32 -1.96 41.09
CA ARG A 202 36.58 -1.19 41.16
C ARG A 202 36.49 0.14 40.42
N TRP A 203 35.40 0.38 39.69
CA TRP A 203 35.17 1.60 38.95
C TRP A 203 34.80 2.75 39.89
N ASP A 204 35.58 3.84 39.83
CA ASP A 204 35.53 4.94 40.80
C ASP A 204 35.14 6.30 40.20
N LEU A 205 34.74 6.33 38.92
CA LEU A 205 34.28 7.54 38.24
C LEU A 205 32.77 7.50 37.96
N ALA A 206 32.17 8.68 37.81
CA ALA A 206 30.73 8.81 37.58
C ALA A 206 30.27 8.36 36.17
N THR A 207 31.20 8.13 35.24
CA THR A 207 30.87 7.71 33.88
C THR A 207 30.12 6.37 33.90
N PRO A 208 28.88 6.30 33.36
CA PRO A 208 28.09 5.08 33.33
C PRO A 208 28.75 3.93 32.57
N LEU A 209 28.56 2.71 33.06
CA LEU A 209 29.10 1.49 32.46
C LEU A 209 28.10 0.80 31.53
N VAL A 210 28.63 0.21 30.47
CA VAL A 210 27.92 -0.58 29.45
C VAL A 210 28.51 -1.99 29.42
N CYS A 211 27.66 -3.01 29.27
CA CYS A 211 28.09 -4.38 29.11
C CYS A 211 27.32 -5.11 27.99
N VAL A 212 27.90 -6.22 27.54
CA VAL A 212 27.38 -7.04 26.44
C VAL A 212 27.43 -8.52 26.86
N PRO A 213 26.39 -9.07 27.52
CA PRO A 213 26.38 -10.41 28.10
C PRO A 213 26.18 -11.54 27.06
N THR A 214 26.91 -11.51 25.95
CA THR A 214 26.77 -12.54 24.90
C THR A 214 27.32 -13.91 25.35
N THR A 215 28.49 -13.93 26.01
CA THR A 215 29.15 -15.18 26.48
C THR A 215 28.71 -15.57 27.88
N TYR A 216 28.49 -14.59 28.77
CA TYR A 216 27.96 -14.78 30.13
C TYR A 216 26.43 -14.62 30.20
N GLY A 217 25.72 -15.05 29.15
CA GLY A 217 24.28 -14.84 28.93
C GLY A 217 23.34 -15.52 29.92
N LYS A 218 23.86 -16.28 30.89
CA LYS A 218 23.09 -16.77 32.05
C LYS A 218 22.80 -15.67 33.08
N THR A 219 23.53 -14.56 33.01
CA THR A 219 23.40 -13.42 33.94
C THR A 219 22.31 -12.49 33.45
N SER A 220 21.32 -12.19 34.30
CA SER A 220 20.22 -11.28 33.94
C SER A 220 20.69 -9.83 33.92
N ALA A 221 19.99 -8.98 33.16
CA ALA A 221 20.25 -7.54 33.15
C ALA A 221 20.09 -6.89 34.54
N GLY A 222 19.19 -7.42 35.39
CA GLY A 222 19.01 -6.95 36.76
C GLY A 222 20.26 -7.15 37.63
N VAL A 223 20.90 -8.33 37.55
CA VAL A 223 22.15 -8.60 38.28
C VAL A 223 23.29 -7.70 37.81
N LEU A 224 23.37 -7.44 36.50
CA LEU A 224 24.37 -6.52 35.94
C LEU A 224 24.12 -5.07 36.38
N TYR A 225 22.85 -4.66 36.44
CA TYR A 225 22.44 -3.35 36.93
C TYR A 225 22.80 -3.13 38.40
N GLU A 226 22.45 -4.09 39.26
CA GLU A 226 22.84 -4.09 40.68
C GLU A 226 24.37 -4.09 40.86
N GLY A 227 25.09 -4.69 39.91
CA GLY A 227 26.56 -4.67 39.85
C GLY A 227 27.18 -3.35 39.41
N GLY A 228 26.38 -2.36 38.97
CA GLY A 228 26.84 -1.03 38.57
C GLY A 228 26.75 -0.71 37.07
N TYR A 229 26.19 -1.62 36.25
CA TYR A 229 26.02 -1.38 34.81
C TYR A 229 24.75 -0.62 34.49
N ARG A 230 24.87 0.50 33.78
CA ARG A 230 23.70 1.29 33.38
C ARG A 230 23.01 0.76 32.13
N VAL A 231 23.81 0.25 31.19
CA VAL A 231 23.34 -0.18 29.87
C VAL A 231 23.71 -1.64 29.64
N VAL A 232 22.75 -2.43 29.15
CA VAL A 232 22.94 -3.84 28.80
C VAL A 232 22.54 -4.05 27.35
N ILE A 233 23.47 -4.56 26.54
CA ILE A 233 23.28 -4.77 25.10
C ILE A 233 23.13 -6.26 24.78
N PHE A 234 21.98 -6.64 24.23
CA PHE A 234 21.75 -7.96 23.63
C PHE A 234 22.14 -7.92 22.16
N ALA A 235 23.43 -8.05 21.88
CA ALA A 235 24.03 -7.58 20.63
C ALA A 235 23.77 -8.41 19.35
N ASN A 236 23.40 -9.70 19.44
CA ASN A 236 23.33 -10.57 18.25
C ASN A 236 22.28 -11.70 18.28
N GLN A 237 21.38 -11.67 19.26
CA GLN A 237 20.42 -12.75 19.50
C GLN A 237 19.34 -12.80 18.41
N GLY A 238 18.93 -11.64 17.87
CA GLY A 238 17.95 -11.54 16.79
C GLY A 238 18.43 -12.22 15.52
N LEU A 239 19.63 -11.89 15.04
CA LEU A 239 20.23 -12.55 13.88
C LEU A 239 20.37 -14.06 14.08
N ARG A 240 20.86 -14.50 15.25
CA ARG A 240 21.06 -15.94 15.52
C ARG A 240 19.74 -16.71 15.49
N ALA A 241 18.66 -16.12 15.99
CA ALA A 241 17.32 -16.70 15.90
C ALA A 241 16.84 -16.78 14.45
N ALA A 242 17.01 -15.70 13.68
CA ALA A 242 16.63 -15.65 12.27
C ALA A 242 17.36 -16.70 11.43
N VAL A 243 18.69 -16.82 11.60
CA VAL A 243 19.50 -17.84 10.91
C VAL A 243 18.95 -19.25 11.19
N ARG A 244 18.66 -19.57 12.46
CA ARG A 244 18.12 -20.88 12.84
C ARG A 244 16.77 -21.14 12.17
N ALA A 245 15.85 -20.17 12.25
CA ALA A 245 14.50 -20.31 11.68
C ALA A 245 14.54 -20.44 10.14
N MET A 246 15.39 -19.65 9.46
CA MET A 246 15.57 -19.73 8.01
C MET A 246 16.16 -21.07 7.59
N GLN A 247 17.18 -21.57 8.29
CA GLN A 247 17.76 -22.89 8.01
C GLN A 247 16.73 -24.01 8.11
N GLU A 248 15.93 -24.02 9.18
CA GLU A 248 14.87 -25.03 9.38
C GLU A 248 13.78 -24.93 8.31
N THR A 249 13.35 -23.71 7.99
CA THR A 249 12.31 -23.42 6.99
C THR A 249 12.76 -23.85 5.59
N PHE A 250 13.95 -23.45 5.17
CA PHE A 250 14.49 -23.82 3.85
C PHE A 250 14.73 -25.32 3.72
N ALA A 251 15.22 -25.98 4.78
CA ALA A 251 15.38 -27.44 4.77
C ALA A 251 14.04 -28.16 4.58
N MET A 252 12.97 -27.67 5.23
CA MET A 252 11.63 -28.24 5.10
C MET A 252 11.03 -27.99 3.70
N LEU A 253 11.11 -26.76 3.20
CA LEU A 253 10.64 -26.41 1.86
C LEU A 253 11.37 -27.21 0.78
N ALA A 254 12.68 -27.37 0.89
CA ALA A 254 13.47 -28.16 -0.06
C ALA A 254 13.08 -29.64 -0.06
N ARG A 255 12.73 -30.20 1.12
CA ARG A 255 12.29 -31.60 1.25
C ARG A 255 10.88 -31.82 0.71
N GLU A 256 9.96 -30.91 0.98
CA GLU A 256 8.52 -31.08 0.72
C GLU A 256 8.05 -30.47 -0.61
N ALA A 257 8.87 -29.58 -1.21
CA ALA A 257 8.58 -28.86 -2.46
C ALA A 257 7.20 -28.16 -2.49
N ARG A 258 6.70 -27.72 -1.34
CA ARG A 258 5.39 -27.05 -1.19
C ARG A 258 5.45 -25.97 -0.10
N PRO A 259 4.92 -24.76 -0.34
CA PRO A 259 4.88 -23.69 0.68
C PRO A 259 4.08 -24.07 1.93
N ALA A 260 2.97 -24.80 1.75
CA ALA A 260 2.08 -25.24 2.82
C ALA A 260 2.76 -26.07 3.94
N ALA A 261 3.98 -26.57 3.71
CA ALA A 261 4.73 -27.33 4.71
C ALA A 261 5.18 -26.50 5.93
N VAL A 262 5.25 -25.16 5.80
CA VAL A 262 5.79 -24.28 6.85
C VAL A 262 4.83 -23.18 7.30
N GLU A 263 3.62 -23.10 6.74
CA GLU A 263 2.65 -22.02 7.00
C GLU A 263 2.29 -21.87 8.49
N ASP A 264 2.30 -22.97 9.26
CA ASP A 264 2.02 -22.97 10.70
C ASP A 264 3.20 -22.47 11.56
N ARG A 265 4.36 -22.20 10.94
CA ARG A 265 5.64 -21.89 11.62
C ARG A 265 6.21 -20.51 11.25
N ILE A 266 5.61 -19.82 10.30
CA ILE A 266 6.07 -18.51 9.82
C ILE A 266 5.04 -17.42 10.13
N ALA A 267 5.49 -16.16 10.08
CA ALA A 267 4.57 -15.04 10.20
C ALA A 267 3.60 -15.03 8.99
N PRO A 268 2.29 -14.88 9.22
CA PRO A 268 1.32 -14.81 8.13
C PRO A 268 1.49 -13.49 7.37
N LEU A 269 1.14 -13.46 6.08
CA LEU A 269 1.29 -12.27 5.22
C LEU A 269 0.69 -10.97 5.81
N PRO A 270 -0.50 -10.97 6.46
CA PRO A 270 -1.03 -9.77 7.10
C PRO A 270 -0.11 -9.16 8.15
N GLU A 271 0.68 -9.98 8.86
CA GLU A 271 1.66 -9.48 9.83
C GLU A 271 2.81 -8.77 9.14
N ILE A 272 3.28 -9.29 8.01
CA ILE A 272 4.28 -8.61 7.17
C ILE A 272 3.75 -7.27 6.66
N TYR A 273 2.50 -7.22 6.18
CA TYR A 273 1.85 -5.98 5.72
C TYR A 273 1.77 -4.92 6.82
N ARG A 274 1.49 -5.34 8.06
CA ARG A 274 1.49 -4.46 9.24
C ARG A 274 2.88 -3.89 9.50
N LEU A 275 3.92 -4.73 9.50
CA LEU A 275 5.30 -4.33 9.77
C LEU A 275 5.83 -3.35 8.71
N VAL A 276 5.53 -3.55 7.44
CA VAL A 276 5.95 -2.66 6.34
C VAL A 276 5.07 -1.42 6.16
N GLY A 277 4.03 -1.24 6.98
CA GLY A 277 3.21 -0.01 6.99
C GLY A 277 2.17 0.09 5.89
N GLU A 278 1.78 -1.02 5.25
CA GLU A 278 0.78 -1.06 4.17
C GLU A 278 -0.57 -0.43 4.55
N PRO A 279 -1.11 -0.62 5.77
CA PRO A 279 -2.35 0.04 6.16
C PRO A 279 -2.24 1.57 6.20
N GLY A 280 -1.05 2.10 6.46
CA GLY A 280 -0.77 3.54 6.39
C GLY A 280 -0.79 4.04 4.95
N MET A 281 -0.05 3.35 4.07
CA MET A 281 -0.02 3.63 2.64
C MET A 281 -1.43 3.65 2.03
N LYS A 282 -2.27 2.63 2.30
CA LYS A 282 -3.66 2.60 1.80
C LYS A 282 -4.51 3.79 2.25
N ARG A 283 -4.31 4.29 3.48
CA ARG A 283 -5.00 5.50 3.96
C ARG A 283 -4.54 6.74 3.21
N ASP A 284 -3.24 6.85 2.96
CA ASP A 284 -2.65 7.96 2.21
C ASP A 284 -3.05 7.91 0.74
N GLU A 285 -3.09 6.73 0.12
CA GLU A 285 -3.60 6.52 -1.24
C GLU A 285 -5.03 7.04 -1.37
N LYS A 286 -5.92 6.63 -0.46
CA LYS A 286 -7.30 7.12 -0.43
C LYS A 286 -7.41 8.64 -0.25
N LYS A 287 -6.46 9.25 0.46
CA LYS A 287 -6.49 10.67 0.78
C LYS A 287 -5.91 11.55 -0.33
N TYR A 288 -4.85 11.09 -1.00
CA TYR A 288 -4.04 11.92 -1.87
C TYR A 288 -4.03 11.49 -3.34
N LEU A 289 -4.47 10.28 -3.67
CA LEU A 289 -4.65 9.87 -5.07
C LEU A 289 -6.02 10.32 -5.57
N ALA A 290 -6.06 10.81 -6.82
CA ALA A 290 -7.27 11.33 -7.44
C ALA A 290 -8.36 10.26 -7.56
N ALA A 291 -9.62 10.67 -7.37
CA ALA A 291 -10.79 9.85 -7.68
C ALA A 291 -10.76 9.47 -9.17
N GLY A 292 -10.46 8.20 -9.45
CA GLY A 292 -10.16 7.69 -10.80
C GLY A 292 -9.28 6.44 -10.80
N GLY A 293 -8.57 6.16 -9.70
CA GLY A 293 -7.84 4.90 -9.47
C GLY A 293 -8.66 3.80 -8.77
N GLU A 294 -9.92 4.08 -8.40
CA GLU A 294 -10.79 3.08 -7.79
C GLU A 294 -11.19 2.02 -8.82
N LYS A 295 -11.19 0.75 -8.41
CA LYS A 295 -11.59 -0.37 -9.26
C LYS A 295 -13.07 -0.21 -9.63
N VAL A 296 -13.34 -0.11 -10.93
CA VAL A 296 -14.70 -0.04 -11.49
C VAL A 296 -15.13 -1.44 -11.92
N THR A 297 -16.37 -1.79 -11.61
CA THR A 297 -17.05 -2.96 -12.17
C THR A 297 -17.99 -2.51 -13.29
N ALA A 298 -18.00 -3.19 -14.44
CA ALA A 298 -19.01 -2.98 -15.47
C ALA A 298 -20.14 -4.02 -15.36
N VAL A 299 -21.39 -3.61 -15.57
CA VAL A 299 -22.56 -4.47 -15.69
C VAL A 299 -23.20 -4.22 -17.06
N ILE A 300 -23.12 -5.21 -17.95
CA ILE A 300 -23.67 -5.17 -19.30
C ILE A 300 -25.03 -5.86 -19.31
N LEU A 301 -26.07 -5.16 -19.74
CA LEU A 301 -27.42 -5.70 -19.88
C LEU A 301 -27.60 -6.32 -21.28
N ALA A 302 -27.38 -7.64 -21.39
CA ALA A 302 -27.36 -8.38 -22.65
C ALA A 302 -28.52 -9.39 -22.77
N ALA A 303 -29.65 -9.11 -22.13
CA ALA A 303 -30.80 -10.02 -22.08
C ALA A 303 -31.76 -9.92 -23.28
N GLY A 304 -31.52 -8.99 -24.21
CA GLY A 304 -32.43 -8.63 -25.30
C GLY A 304 -32.56 -9.66 -26.44
N ASP A 305 -33.80 -9.83 -26.92
CA ASP A 305 -34.18 -10.66 -28.07
C ASP A 305 -34.06 -9.87 -29.39
N PRO A 306 -33.30 -10.34 -30.40
CA PRO A 306 -33.07 -9.61 -31.66
C PRO A 306 -34.27 -9.73 -32.64
N LYS A 307 -35.50 -9.40 -32.23
CA LYS A 307 -36.71 -9.60 -33.06
C LYS A 307 -36.62 -8.94 -34.44
N GLU A 308 -36.18 -7.69 -34.50
CA GLU A 308 -35.98 -6.90 -35.73
C GLU A 308 -34.73 -7.31 -36.52
N LEU A 309 -33.86 -8.12 -35.91
CA LEU A 309 -32.55 -8.54 -36.43
C LEU A 309 -32.45 -10.08 -36.57
N ALA A 310 -33.57 -10.80 -36.49
CA ALA A 310 -33.58 -12.26 -36.42
C ALA A 310 -32.88 -12.92 -37.62
N GLN A 311 -32.95 -12.29 -38.80
CA GLN A 311 -32.31 -12.77 -40.03
C GLN A 311 -30.78 -12.71 -39.98
N VAL A 312 -30.21 -11.71 -39.29
CA VAL A 312 -28.75 -11.53 -39.16
C VAL A 312 -28.19 -12.12 -37.86
N ALA A 313 -29.01 -12.21 -36.82
CA ALA A 313 -28.61 -12.73 -35.52
C ALA A 313 -28.34 -14.24 -35.52
N GLY A 314 -28.86 -14.98 -36.52
CA GLY A 314 -28.63 -16.43 -36.64
C GLY A 314 -29.07 -17.22 -35.40
N GLY A 315 -30.06 -16.70 -34.66
CA GLY A 315 -30.48 -17.26 -33.39
C GLY A 315 -29.49 -17.06 -32.23
N ARG A 316 -28.76 -15.94 -32.21
CA ARG A 316 -27.96 -15.50 -31.05
C ARG A 316 -28.56 -14.22 -30.47
N PRO A 317 -28.30 -13.87 -29.20
CA PRO A 317 -28.73 -12.58 -28.65
C PRO A 317 -28.13 -11.38 -29.40
N LYS A 318 -28.79 -10.23 -29.28
CA LYS A 318 -28.44 -8.98 -29.98
C LYS A 318 -26.98 -8.56 -29.74
N SER A 319 -26.49 -8.71 -28.51
CA SER A 319 -25.10 -8.44 -28.13
C SER A 319 -24.06 -9.33 -28.84
N MET A 320 -24.48 -10.47 -29.40
CA MET A 320 -23.61 -11.41 -30.13
C MET A 320 -23.67 -11.22 -31.64
N LEU A 321 -24.26 -10.13 -32.14
CA LEU A 321 -24.23 -9.76 -33.55
C LEU A 321 -22.80 -9.46 -33.98
N ASP A 322 -22.34 -10.14 -35.03
CA ASP A 322 -21.02 -9.91 -35.61
C ASP A 322 -21.00 -8.61 -36.41
N VAL A 323 -20.08 -7.71 -36.08
CA VAL A 323 -19.79 -6.52 -36.87
C VAL A 323 -18.32 -6.56 -37.25
N LYS A 324 -18.03 -6.94 -38.50
CA LYS A 324 -16.68 -7.08 -39.06
C LYS A 324 -15.77 -8.03 -38.28
N GLY A 325 -16.26 -9.25 -38.01
CA GLY A 325 -15.48 -10.34 -37.41
C GLY A 325 -15.31 -10.27 -35.90
N LYS A 326 -16.05 -9.38 -35.23
CA LYS A 326 -16.17 -9.31 -33.77
C LYS A 326 -17.60 -8.98 -33.40
N THR A 327 -18.11 -9.63 -32.37
CA THR A 327 -19.43 -9.34 -31.81
C THR A 327 -19.47 -7.98 -31.11
N ILE A 328 -20.67 -7.42 -30.94
CA ILE A 328 -20.87 -6.19 -30.14
C ILE A 328 -20.26 -6.37 -28.74
N LEU A 329 -20.59 -7.48 -28.06
CA LEU A 329 -20.12 -7.76 -26.71
C LEU A 329 -18.59 -7.89 -26.63
N GLU A 330 -17.94 -8.57 -27.58
CA GLU A 330 -16.46 -8.64 -27.63
C GLU A 330 -15.84 -7.25 -27.73
N ARG A 331 -16.40 -6.36 -28.58
CA ARG A 331 -15.92 -4.99 -28.71
C ARG A 331 -16.14 -4.18 -27.43
N GLN A 332 -17.28 -4.33 -26.78
CA GLN A 332 -17.55 -3.69 -25.49
C GLN A 332 -16.52 -4.14 -24.44
N VAL A 333 -16.28 -5.45 -24.32
CA VAL A 333 -15.29 -6.02 -23.39
C VAL A 333 -13.88 -5.52 -23.68
N GLU A 334 -13.48 -5.44 -24.95
CA GLU A 334 -12.18 -4.89 -25.36
C GLU A 334 -12.04 -3.41 -24.97
N THR A 335 -13.05 -2.59 -25.26
CA THR A 335 -13.06 -1.16 -24.94
C THR A 335 -13.02 -0.93 -23.43
N LEU A 336 -13.81 -1.66 -22.65
CA LEU A 336 -13.81 -1.61 -21.17
C LEU A 336 -12.44 -2.00 -20.62
N ASN A 337 -11.86 -3.09 -21.15
CA ASN A 337 -10.52 -3.54 -20.77
C ASN A 337 -9.44 -2.51 -21.07
N ALA A 338 -9.53 -1.80 -22.19
CA ALA A 338 -8.62 -0.73 -22.58
C ALA A 338 -8.74 0.51 -21.67
N CYS A 339 -9.89 0.70 -21.02
CA CYS A 339 -10.13 1.72 -20.00
C CYS A 339 -9.71 1.27 -18.59
N GLY A 340 -9.17 0.06 -18.42
CA GLY A 340 -8.77 -0.48 -17.12
C GLY A 340 -9.90 -1.15 -16.33
N ILE A 341 -11.08 -1.30 -16.91
CA ILE A 341 -12.22 -2.00 -16.28
C ILE A 341 -12.06 -3.50 -16.55
N LYS A 342 -11.62 -4.24 -15.53
CA LYS A 342 -11.30 -5.68 -15.62
C LYS A 342 -12.35 -6.59 -15.02
N THR A 343 -13.22 -6.06 -14.16
CA THR A 343 -14.34 -6.82 -13.59
C THR A 343 -15.58 -6.46 -14.38
N ILE A 344 -16.09 -7.42 -15.15
CA ILE A 344 -17.21 -7.23 -16.07
C ILE A 344 -18.22 -8.33 -15.80
N ALA A 345 -19.44 -7.93 -15.46
CA ALA A 345 -20.60 -8.78 -15.31
C ALA A 345 -21.55 -8.60 -16.50
N VAL A 346 -22.13 -9.69 -16.97
CA VAL A 346 -23.08 -9.69 -18.08
C VAL A 346 -24.37 -10.35 -17.62
N VAL A 347 -25.48 -9.63 -17.74
CA VAL A 347 -26.82 -10.15 -17.50
C VAL A 347 -27.34 -10.74 -18.80
N ARG A 348 -27.59 -12.04 -18.80
CA ARG A 348 -28.01 -12.84 -19.96
C ARG A 348 -29.51 -13.14 -19.88
N GLY A 349 -30.12 -13.40 -21.04
CA GLY A 349 -31.55 -13.69 -21.16
C GLY A 349 -31.81 -14.58 -22.36
N TYR A 350 -32.23 -13.98 -23.47
CA TYR A 350 -32.46 -14.71 -24.71
C TYR A 350 -31.23 -15.54 -25.14
N ARG A 351 -31.36 -16.87 -25.13
CA ARG A 351 -30.30 -17.83 -25.49
C ARG A 351 -28.97 -17.53 -24.78
N ALA A 352 -29.03 -17.44 -23.45
CA ALA A 352 -27.90 -17.12 -22.60
C ALA A 352 -26.64 -17.96 -22.87
N GLU A 353 -26.81 -19.23 -23.26
CA GLU A 353 -25.73 -20.15 -23.62
C GLU A 353 -24.88 -19.69 -24.81
N ALA A 354 -25.41 -18.80 -25.66
CA ALA A 354 -24.64 -18.22 -26.77
C ALA A 354 -23.66 -17.13 -26.33
N ILE A 355 -23.75 -16.66 -25.08
CA ILE A 355 -22.82 -15.70 -24.48
C ILE A 355 -21.85 -16.46 -23.57
N ASP A 356 -20.68 -16.80 -24.12
CA ASP A 356 -19.63 -17.58 -23.45
C ASP A 356 -18.23 -17.00 -23.74
N LEU A 357 -18.00 -15.78 -23.25
CA LEU A 357 -16.68 -15.15 -23.25
C LEU A 357 -15.92 -15.47 -21.94
N PRO A 358 -14.59 -15.64 -22.00
CA PRO A 358 -13.79 -15.94 -20.81
C PRO A 358 -13.69 -14.74 -19.88
N ASN A 359 -13.50 -14.99 -18.58
CA ASN A 359 -13.23 -13.98 -17.55
C ASN A 359 -14.36 -12.95 -17.33
N LEU A 360 -15.61 -13.32 -17.61
CA LEU A 360 -16.80 -12.52 -17.27
C LEU A 360 -17.59 -13.19 -16.15
N HIS A 361 -18.30 -12.38 -15.36
CA HIS A 361 -19.30 -12.88 -14.41
C HIS A 361 -20.67 -12.92 -15.10
N TYR A 362 -21.43 -14.00 -14.91
CA TYR A 362 -22.72 -14.17 -15.57
C TYR A 362 -23.86 -14.21 -14.59
N TYR A 363 -24.94 -13.51 -14.95
CA TYR A 363 -26.20 -13.48 -14.23
C TYR A 363 -27.34 -13.78 -15.20
N GLU A 364 -28.29 -14.63 -14.79
CA GLU A 364 -29.42 -15.02 -15.64
C GLU A 364 -30.67 -14.19 -15.34
N ASN A 365 -31.33 -13.72 -16.40
CA ASN A 365 -32.70 -13.26 -16.37
C ASN A 365 -33.59 -14.20 -17.17
N GLU A 366 -34.08 -15.27 -16.53
CA GLU A 366 -35.01 -16.24 -17.16
C GLU A 366 -36.33 -15.59 -17.59
N GLU A 367 -36.71 -14.48 -16.95
CA GLU A 367 -37.94 -13.73 -17.21
C GLU A 367 -37.74 -12.61 -18.26
N PHE A 368 -36.67 -12.63 -19.05
CA PHE A 368 -36.33 -11.56 -20.01
C PHE A 368 -37.48 -11.20 -20.96
N ALA A 369 -38.35 -12.14 -21.32
CA ALA A 369 -39.49 -11.90 -22.21
C ALA A 369 -40.65 -11.11 -21.55
N ALA A 370 -40.72 -11.11 -20.21
CA ALA A 370 -41.79 -10.49 -19.43
C ALA A 370 -41.30 -9.33 -18.55
N SER A 371 -39.99 -9.04 -18.55
CA SER A 371 -39.33 -8.08 -17.67
C SER A 371 -38.55 -7.02 -18.46
N GLY A 372 -38.33 -5.86 -17.84
CA GLY A 372 -37.57 -4.74 -18.38
C GLY A 372 -36.11 -4.71 -17.91
N GLU A 373 -35.41 -3.64 -18.26
CA GLU A 373 -33.98 -3.47 -17.95
C GLU A 373 -33.71 -3.36 -16.45
N VAL A 374 -34.63 -2.76 -15.68
CA VAL A 374 -34.50 -2.63 -14.22
C VAL A 374 -34.40 -4.01 -13.58
N ALA A 375 -35.32 -4.91 -13.94
CA ALA A 375 -35.30 -6.28 -13.45
C ALA A 375 -33.99 -6.99 -13.83
N SER A 376 -33.50 -6.76 -15.06
CA SER A 376 -32.22 -7.31 -15.52
C SER A 376 -31.04 -6.79 -14.71
N LEU A 377 -30.93 -5.48 -14.48
CA LEU A 377 -29.87 -4.86 -13.68
C LEU A 377 -29.80 -5.48 -12.28
N PHE A 378 -30.94 -5.65 -11.62
CA PHE A 378 -30.98 -6.19 -10.26
C PHE A 378 -30.77 -7.71 -10.18
N ARG A 379 -30.73 -8.46 -11.30
CA ARG A 379 -30.18 -9.83 -11.30
C ARG A 379 -28.69 -9.83 -10.95
N ALA A 380 -27.96 -8.78 -11.32
CA ALA A 380 -26.56 -8.55 -10.96
C ALA A 380 -26.40 -7.72 -9.67
N SER A 381 -27.36 -7.76 -8.74
CA SER A 381 -27.27 -7.00 -7.47
C SER A 381 -25.97 -7.22 -6.67
N PRO A 382 -25.31 -8.41 -6.67
CA PRO A 382 -24.03 -8.58 -5.98
C PRO A 382 -22.91 -7.67 -6.52
N GLU A 383 -23.01 -7.22 -7.76
CA GLU A 383 -22.03 -6.33 -8.41
C GLU A 383 -22.32 -4.84 -8.18
N LEU A 384 -23.48 -4.50 -7.60
CA LEU A 384 -23.89 -3.12 -7.29
C LEU A 384 -23.25 -2.61 -5.98
N ALA A 385 -21.91 -2.63 -5.91
CA ALA A 385 -21.10 -2.14 -4.80
C ALA A 385 -19.81 -1.50 -5.31
N GLY A 386 -19.33 -0.43 -4.66
CA GLY A 386 -18.22 0.35 -5.20
C GLY A 386 -18.61 1.22 -6.41
N ARG A 387 -17.66 1.53 -7.31
CA ARG A 387 -17.96 2.25 -8.55
C ARG A 387 -18.41 1.27 -9.64
N VAL A 388 -19.59 1.53 -10.21
CA VAL A 388 -20.22 0.62 -11.19
C VAL A 388 -20.62 1.35 -12.45
N LEU A 389 -20.17 0.86 -13.60
CA LEU A 389 -20.62 1.29 -14.92
C LEU A 389 -21.69 0.34 -15.42
N VAL A 390 -22.93 0.80 -15.57
CA VAL A 390 -24.01 0.04 -16.20
C VAL A 390 -24.14 0.47 -17.67
N LEU A 391 -24.29 -0.49 -18.57
CA LEU A 391 -24.46 -0.23 -19.99
C LEU A 391 -25.36 -1.25 -20.68
N TYR A 392 -26.03 -0.84 -21.76
CA TYR A 392 -26.76 -1.76 -22.63
C TYR A 392 -25.81 -2.64 -23.47
N GLY A 393 -26.27 -3.86 -23.80
CA GLY A 393 -25.49 -4.86 -24.54
C GLY A 393 -25.53 -4.71 -26.06
N ASP A 394 -26.26 -3.74 -26.58
CA ASP A 394 -26.56 -3.53 -28.00
C ASP A 394 -26.03 -2.21 -28.58
N ILE A 395 -25.28 -1.46 -27.77
CA ILE A 395 -24.58 -0.26 -28.18
C ILE A 395 -23.10 -0.53 -28.49
N LEU A 396 -22.57 0.16 -29.49
CA LEU A 396 -21.12 0.30 -29.71
C LEU A 396 -20.70 1.70 -29.27
N PHE A 397 -19.53 1.83 -28.65
CA PHE A 397 -19.03 3.11 -28.14
C PHE A 397 -17.50 3.19 -28.18
N ASP A 398 -17.02 4.41 -28.31
CA ASP A 398 -15.60 4.72 -28.26
C ASP A 398 -15.08 4.79 -26.82
N ARG A 399 -13.78 4.51 -26.67
CA ARG A 399 -13.04 4.61 -25.41
C ARG A 399 -13.25 5.93 -24.67
N SER A 400 -13.34 7.03 -25.41
CA SER A 400 -13.47 8.39 -24.86
C SER A 400 -14.76 8.58 -24.04
N VAL A 401 -15.83 7.84 -24.36
CA VAL A 401 -17.10 7.89 -23.63
C VAL A 401 -16.94 7.32 -22.22
N VAL A 402 -16.31 6.15 -22.12
CA VAL A 402 -16.02 5.48 -20.84
C VAL A 402 -15.07 6.33 -19.99
N GLU A 403 -14.00 6.84 -20.59
CA GLU A 403 -13.01 7.67 -19.88
C GLU A 403 -13.62 8.96 -19.31
N LYS A 404 -14.60 9.56 -20.00
CA LYS A 404 -15.36 10.69 -19.47
C LYS A 404 -16.21 10.29 -18.27
N LEU A 405 -17.00 9.23 -18.38
CA LEU A 405 -17.83 8.73 -17.27
C LEU A 405 -16.99 8.38 -16.04
N MET A 406 -15.82 7.75 -16.22
CA MET A 406 -14.91 7.41 -15.13
C MET A 406 -14.39 8.62 -14.35
N LYS A 407 -14.34 9.81 -14.95
CA LYS A 407 -13.93 11.06 -14.28
C LYS A 407 -15.05 11.70 -13.46
N SER A 408 -16.30 11.25 -13.59
CA SER A 408 -17.41 11.87 -12.86
C SER A 408 -17.28 11.66 -11.35
N PRO A 409 -17.34 12.74 -10.54
CA PRO A 409 -17.34 12.64 -9.08
C PRO A 409 -18.76 12.43 -8.49
N ARG A 410 -19.79 12.29 -9.34
CA ARG A 410 -21.20 12.26 -8.90
C ARG A 410 -21.69 10.85 -8.62
N ASP A 411 -22.71 10.76 -7.75
CA ASP A 411 -23.25 9.47 -7.30
C ASP A 411 -23.98 8.71 -8.42
N VAL A 412 -24.68 9.42 -9.32
CA VAL A 412 -25.32 8.86 -10.52
C VAL A 412 -25.02 9.79 -11.70
N THR A 413 -24.37 9.26 -12.74
CA THR A 413 -23.99 10.04 -13.94
C THR A 413 -24.35 9.32 -15.22
N LEU A 414 -25.20 9.93 -16.03
CA LEU A 414 -25.59 9.48 -17.37
C LEU A 414 -24.59 9.99 -18.41
N ALA A 415 -24.24 9.19 -19.41
CA ALA A 415 -23.62 9.72 -20.63
C ALA A 415 -24.71 10.15 -21.61
N VAL A 416 -24.69 11.42 -22.03
CA VAL A 416 -25.74 11.97 -22.90
C VAL A 416 -25.13 12.55 -24.18
N ASP A 417 -25.71 12.23 -25.34
CA ASP A 417 -25.31 12.75 -26.64
C ASP A 417 -26.13 14.00 -27.00
N ARG A 418 -25.43 15.10 -27.26
CA ARG A 418 -26.04 16.37 -27.69
C ARG A 418 -26.18 16.48 -29.20
N ALA A 419 -25.55 15.59 -29.96
CA ALA A 419 -25.70 15.51 -31.41
C ALA A 419 -26.87 14.60 -31.83
N TRP A 420 -27.73 14.16 -30.90
CA TRP A 420 -28.82 13.22 -31.17
C TRP A 420 -29.78 13.65 -32.30
N ARG A 421 -29.94 14.96 -32.51
CA ARG A 421 -30.77 15.50 -33.62
C ARG A 421 -30.15 15.30 -35.01
N ASP A 422 -28.86 14.99 -35.09
CA ASP A 422 -28.17 14.71 -36.36
C ASP A 422 -28.52 13.31 -36.90
N ALA A 423 -29.10 12.42 -36.08
CA ALA A 423 -29.43 11.06 -36.48
C ALA A 423 -30.72 11.01 -37.33
N PRO A 424 -30.74 10.29 -38.47
CA PRO A 424 -31.94 10.14 -39.28
C PRO A 424 -33.00 9.32 -38.52
N ARG A 425 -34.20 9.89 -38.33
CA ARG A 425 -35.32 9.20 -37.68
C ARG A 425 -35.90 8.13 -38.60
N ALA A 426 -36.11 6.92 -38.07
CA ALA A 426 -36.84 5.87 -38.77
C ALA A 426 -38.29 6.33 -39.07
N PRO A 427 -38.82 6.16 -40.30
CA PRO A 427 -40.15 6.62 -40.68
C PRO A 427 -41.29 5.97 -39.88
N SER A 428 -41.04 4.81 -39.27
CA SER A 428 -42.05 3.97 -38.59
C SER A 428 -42.34 4.37 -37.15
N GLY A 429 -41.57 5.29 -36.54
CA GLY A 429 -41.72 5.67 -35.13
C GLY A 429 -41.50 4.53 -34.12
N ALA A 430 -40.88 3.42 -34.57
CA ALA A 430 -40.72 2.20 -33.81
C ALA A 430 -39.59 2.24 -32.77
N ASN A 431 -38.63 3.18 -32.88
CA ASN A 431 -37.60 3.41 -31.87
C ASN A 431 -37.65 4.87 -31.40
N ARG A 432 -37.94 5.10 -30.12
CA ARG A 432 -38.00 6.44 -29.52
C ARG A 432 -36.71 6.66 -28.71
N PRO A 433 -35.99 7.76 -28.91
CA PRO A 433 -34.77 8.03 -28.16
C PRO A 433 -35.06 8.21 -26.67
N ASP A 434 -34.12 7.80 -25.84
CA ASP A 434 -34.13 8.03 -24.40
C ASP A 434 -33.77 9.49 -24.11
N LEU A 435 -34.75 10.38 -24.12
CA LEU A 435 -34.50 11.82 -24.06
C LEU A 435 -34.26 12.32 -22.63
N VAL A 436 -33.43 13.36 -22.52
CA VAL A 436 -33.03 14.00 -21.26
C VAL A 436 -33.27 15.50 -21.32
N ILE A 437 -33.68 16.09 -20.19
CA ILE A 437 -33.70 17.55 -19.97
C ILE A 437 -32.69 17.87 -18.86
N GLU A 438 -31.67 18.65 -19.18
CA GLU A 438 -30.64 19.14 -18.25
C GLU A 438 -30.92 20.59 -17.79
N ASP A 439 -30.31 21.01 -16.67
CA ASP A 439 -30.27 22.42 -16.26
C ASP A 439 -29.40 23.28 -17.20
N GLU A 440 -29.91 24.48 -17.53
CA GLU A 440 -29.23 25.58 -18.25
C GLU A 440 -28.31 25.13 -19.41
N VAL A 441 -28.86 25.16 -20.63
CA VAL A 441 -28.11 24.87 -21.87
C VAL A 441 -27.45 26.14 -22.40
N PRO A 442 -26.14 26.14 -22.74
CA PRO A 442 -25.54 27.23 -23.50
C PRO A 442 -26.28 27.44 -24.82
N ALA A 443 -26.63 28.67 -25.17
CA ALA A 443 -27.35 28.98 -26.41
C ALA A 443 -26.64 28.37 -27.64
N THR A 444 -27.40 27.73 -28.51
CA THR A 444 -26.97 26.93 -29.67
C THR A 444 -26.29 27.73 -30.81
N HIS A 445 -25.96 29.00 -30.58
CA HIS A 445 -25.53 29.92 -31.65
C HIS A 445 -24.02 30.22 -31.70
N HIS A 446 -23.20 29.75 -30.75
CA HIS A 446 -21.74 29.98 -30.77
C HIS A 446 -20.92 28.75 -30.32
N ARG A 447 -19.69 28.64 -30.85
CA ARG A 447 -18.70 27.65 -30.37
C ARG A 447 -18.33 27.98 -28.92
N TYR A 448 -18.36 27.00 -28.02
CA TYR A 448 -17.95 27.14 -26.63
C TYR A 448 -17.01 26.00 -26.22
N LEU A 449 -16.21 26.24 -25.17
CA LEU A 449 -15.48 25.17 -24.50
C LEU A 449 -16.42 24.56 -23.44
N PRO A 450 -16.82 23.29 -23.58
CA PRO A 450 -17.70 22.65 -22.60
C PRO A 450 -17.02 22.59 -21.23
N ALA A 451 -17.80 22.78 -20.17
CA ALA A 451 -17.33 22.53 -18.82
C ALA A 451 -17.15 21.01 -18.64
N GLU A 452 -16.03 20.57 -18.09
CA GLU A 452 -15.77 19.14 -17.83
C GLU A 452 -16.65 18.56 -16.69
N MET A 453 -17.44 19.39 -16.03
CA MET A 453 -18.27 19.02 -14.88
C MET A 453 -19.64 18.51 -15.34
N PRO A 454 -20.16 17.41 -14.76
CA PRO A 454 -21.52 16.94 -15.03
C PRO A 454 -22.59 18.01 -14.73
N ARG A 455 -23.70 17.99 -15.48
CA ARG A 455 -24.88 18.86 -15.31
C ARG A 455 -26.03 18.12 -14.65
N ALA A 456 -26.90 18.83 -13.93
CA ALA A 456 -28.04 18.18 -13.28
C ALA A 456 -29.12 17.83 -14.31
N VAL A 457 -29.68 16.63 -14.18
CA VAL A 457 -30.81 16.14 -14.97
C VAL A 457 -32.11 16.52 -14.26
N ARG A 458 -33.08 17.04 -15.02
CA ARG A 458 -34.42 17.43 -14.55
C ARG A 458 -35.50 16.45 -14.94
N ALA A 459 -35.35 15.83 -16.12
CA ALA A 459 -36.26 14.80 -16.58
C ALA A 459 -35.53 13.84 -17.52
N ILE A 460 -35.98 12.59 -17.53
CA ILE A 460 -35.54 11.54 -18.45
C ILE A 460 -36.72 10.62 -18.79
N GLY A 461 -36.86 10.21 -20.05
CA GLY A 461 -37.94 9.34 -20.48
C GLY A 461 -38.09 9.24 -22.00
N THR A 462 -38.86 8.25 -22.47
CA THR A 462 -39.07 7.98 -23.90
C THR A 462 -40.22 8.80 -24.50
N LYS A 463 -41.06 9.42 -23.66
CA LYS A 463 -42.20 10.25 -24.07
C LYS A 463 -41.96 11.74 -23.85
N ILE A 464 -40.73 12.15 -23.52
CA ILE A 464 -40.37 13.57 -23.47
C ILE A 464 -40.55 14.20 -24.85
N ASP A 465 -41.11 15.41 -24.87
CA ASP A 465 -41.25 16.19 -26.10
C ASP A 465 -39.86 16.47 -26.71
N PRO A 466 -39.59 15.99 -27.95
CA PRO A 466 -38.34 16.26 -28.64
C PRO A 466 -37.95 17.74 -28.69
N GLU A 467 -38.90 18.67 -28.71
CA GLU A 467 -38.61 20.11 -28.72
C GLU A 467 -38.08 20.64 -27.38
N ARG A 468 -38.34 19.92 -26.28
CA ARG A 468 -37.89 20.28 -24.93
C ARG A 468 -36.63 19.54 -24.50
N ALA A 469 -36.28 18.44 -25.18
CA ALA A 469 -35.12 17.63 -24.87
C ALA A 469 -33.80 18.33 -25.21
N THR A 470 -32.83 18.23 -24.29
CA THR A 470 -31.50 18.81 -24.41
C THR A 470 -30.47 17.81 -24.95
N ALA A 471 -30.67 16.51 -24.68
CA ALA A 471 -29.78 15.43 -25.09
C ALA A 471 -30.53 14.08 -25.15
N GLU A 472 -29.86 13.06 -25.68
CA GLU A 472 -30.27 11.65 -25.63
C GLU A 472 -29.33 10.89 -24.67
N TRP A 473 -29.88 10.09 -23.76
CA TRP A 473 -29.10 9.16 -22.95
C TRP A 473 -28.75 7.92 -23.77
N ILE A 474 -27.47 7.56 -23.80
CA ILE A 474 -26.97 6.53 -24.73
C ILE A 474 -27.04 5.09 -24.17
N GLY A 475 -27.76 4.90 -23.06
CA GLY A 475 -27.78 3.62 -22.36
C GLY A 475 -26.56 3.33 -21.48
N MET A 476 -25.76 4.34 -21.10
CA MET A 476 -24.59 4.19 -20.21
C MET A 476 -24.68 5.07 -18.96
N THR A 477 -24.49 4.49 -17.77
CA THR A 477 -24.58 5.20 -16.49
C THR A 477 -23.49 4.75 -15.52
N MET A 478 -22.80 5.71 -14.91
CA MET A 478 -21.83 5.49 -13.84
C MET A 478 -22.46 5.75 -12.46
N PHE A 479 -22.22 4.83 -11.53
CA PHE A 479 -22.61 4.93 -10.13
C PHE A 479 -21.38 4.99 -9.23
N SER A 480 -21.44 5.82 -8.19
CA SER A 480 -20.52 5.71 -7.05
C SER A 480 -20.98 4.59 -6.11
N ASP A 481 -20.19 4.30 -5.07
CA ASP A 481 -20.61 3.36 -4.01
C ASP A 481 -21.89 3.83 -3.30
N ARG A 482 -22.05 5.15 -3.12
CA ARG A 482 -23.26 5.73 -2.56
C ARG A 482 -24.42 5.66 -3.57
N GLY A 483 -24.15 5.91 -4.84
CA GLY A 483 -25.13 5.73 -5.92
C GLY A 483 -25.69 4.32 -5.96
N CYS A 484 -24.82 3.31 -5.86
CA CYS A 484 -25.21 1.90 -5.80
C CYS A 484 -26.11 1.59 -4.60
N ARG A 485 -25.84 2.19 -3.43
CA ARG A 485 -26.71 2.05 -2.25
C ARG A 485 -28.08 2.69 -2.48
N VAL A 486 -28.10 3.90 -3.02
CA VAL A 486 -29.34 4.63 -3.34
C VAL A 486 -30.23 3.84 -4.28
N ILE A 487 -29.70 3.32 -5.39
CA ILE A 487 -30.52 2.54 -6.33
C ILE A 487 -31.05 1.24 -5.71
N ARG A 488 -30.27 0.57 -4.86
CA ARG A 488 -30.73 -0.63 -4.14
C ARG A 488 -31.87 -0.31 -3.18
N GLU A 489 -31.72 0.74 -2.37
CA GLU A 489 -32.74 1.20 -1.44
C GLU A 489 -34.04 1.59 -2.16
N VAL A 490 -33.94 2.33 -3.27
CA VAL A 490 -35.11 2.72 -4.08
C VAL A 490 -35.77 1.49 -4.69
N TYR A 491 -35.02 0.58 -5.30
CA TYR A 491 -35.58 -0.65 -5.88
C TYR A 491 -36.26 -1.54 -4.84
N ASP A 492 -35.63 -1.77 -3.68
CA ASP A 492 -36.22 -2.57 -2.61
C ASP A 492 -37.51 -1.93 -2.07
N SER A 493 -37.56 -0.60 -1.98
CA SER A 493 -38.78 0.10 -1.57
C SER A 493 -39.91 0.00 -2.60
N LEU A 494 -39.58 -0.03 -3.90
CA LEU A 494 -40.55 -0.20 -4.98
C LEU A 494 -41.07 -1.64 -5.07
N ARG A 495 -40.24 -2.63 -4.69
CA ARG A 495 -40.59 -4.06 -4.66
C ARG A 495 -41.40 -4.46 -3.41
N ALA A 496 -41.56 -3.57 -2.43
CA ALA A 496 -42.28 -3.87 -1.20
C ALA A 496 -43.73 -4.34 -1.49
N PRO A 497 -44.31 -5.27 -0.69
CA PRO A 497 -45.61 -5.86 -0.99
C PRO A 497 -46.71 -4.79 -1.15
N GLY A 498 -47.37 -4.78 -2.31
CA GLY A 498 -48.44 -3.84 -2.64
C GLY A 498 -49.07 -4.13 -4.00
N PRO A 499 -50.18 -3.47 -4.38
CA PRO A 499 -50.74 -3.59 -5.72
C PRO A 499 -49.72 -3.11 -6.76
N ASP A 500 -49.60 -3.83 -7.88
CA ASP A 500 -48.71 -3.45 -8.98
C ASP A 500 -49.16 -2.08 -9.53
N ARG A 501 -48.25 -1.11 -9.50
CA ARG A 501 -48.52 0.28 -9.93
C ARG A 501 -47.61 0.61 -11.10
N PRO A 502 -48.09 1.41 -12.07
CA PRO A 502 -47.24 1.98 -13.09
C PRO A 502 -46.07 2.74 -12.47
N LEU A 503 -44.88 2.58 -13.06
CA LEU A 503 -43.69 3.36 -12.73
C LEU A 503 -43.44 4.30 -13.91
N HIS A 504 -43.86 5.56 -13.77
CA HIS A 504 -43.79 6.56 -14.83
C HIS A 504 -44.43 6.10 -16.16
N GLU A 505 -43.61 5.82 -17.18
CA GLU A 505 -44.08 5.44 -18.51
C GLU A 505 -44.36 3.93 -18.62
N ALA A 506 -43.81 3.14 -17.70
CA ALA A 506 -43.96 1.69 -17.62
C ALA A 506 -45.22 1.24 -16.86
N PRO A 507 -45.83 0.12 -17.27
CA PRO A 507 -47.05 -0.40 -16.65
C PRO A 507 -46.83 -1.01 -15.25
N SER A 508 -45.59 -1.37 -14.90
CA SER A 508 -45.21 -2.04 -13.64
C SER A 508 -43.71 -1.90 -13.41
N LEU A 509 -43.24 -2.12 -12.18
CA LEU A 509 -41.79 -2.18 -11.87
C LEU A 509 -41.09 -3.30 -12.66
N VAL A 510 -41.75 -4.45 -12.83
CA VAL A 510 -41.18 -5.61 -13.54
C VAL A 510 -40.90 -5.28 -15.00
N ARG A 511 -41.73 -4.43 -15.62
CA ARG A 511 -41.60 -4.00 -17.03
C ARG A 511 -40.95 -2.62 -17.19
N ALA A 512 -40.38 -2.07 -16.14
CA ALA A 512 -39.76 -0.75 -16.19
C ALA A 512 -38.41 -0.76 -16.94
N GLY A 513 -38.21 0.27 -17.77
CA GLY A 513 -36.90 0.58 -18.34
C GLY A 513 -36.03 1.35 -17.34
N LEU A 514 -34.75 1.51 -17.65
CA LEU A 514 -33.84 2.30 -16.81
C LEU A 514 -34.22 3.79 -16.80
N THR A 515 -34.81 4.32 -17.87
CA THR A 515 -35.31 5.70 -17.90
C THR A 515 -36.43 5.94 -16.89
N ASP A 516 -37.40 5.03 -16.77
CA ASP A 516 -38.43 5.08 -15.72
C ASP A 516 -37.80 5.10 -14.33
N PHE A 517 -36.78 4.26 -14.12
CA PHE A 517 -36.12 4.15 -12.82
C PHE A 517 -35.31 5.39 -12.47
N PHE A 518 -34.59 6.00 -13.42
CA PHE A 518 -33.90 7.27 -13.18
C PHE A 518 -34.87 8.43 -12.99
N GLN A 519 -36.01 8.41 -13.67
CA GLN A 519 -37.07 9.40 -13.45
C GLN A 519 -37.67 9.28 -12.04
N GLU A 520 -37.77 8.06 -11.50
CA GLU A 520 -38.20 7.81 -10.11
C GLU A 520 -37.14 8.26 -9.09
N LEU A 521 -35.84 8.11 -9.38
CA LEU A 521 -34.78 8.69 -8.54
C LEU A 521 -34.94 10.20 -8.42
N LEU A 522 -35.17 10.89 -9.54
CA LEU A 522 -35.43 12.34 -9.57
C LEU A 522 -36.71 12.70 -8.79
N ALA A 523 -37.79 11.93 -8.97
CA ALA A 523 -39.05 12.16 -8.27
C ALA A 523 -38.92 12.03 -6.74
N ARG A 524 -37.98 11.19 -6.27
CA ARG A 524 -37.63 11.00 -4.86
C ARG A 524 -36.60 12.00 -4.32
N GLY A 525 -36.15 12.94 -5.15
CA GLY A 525 -35.18 13.98 -4.77
C GLY A 525 -33.72 13.53 -4.77
N HIS A 526 -33.40 12.37 -5.36
CA HIS A 526 -32.02 12.01 -5.61
C HIS A 526 -31.49 12.76 -6.84
N GLU A 527 -30.25 13.22 -6.77
CA GLU A 527 -29.63 13.92 -7.89
C GLU A 527 -29.14 12.93 -8.96
N VAL A 528 -29.56 13.16 -10.20
CA VAL A 528 -29.01 12.48 -11.38
C VAL A 528 -28.26 13.53 -12.20
N TRP A 529 -27.06 13.20 -12.63
CA TRP A 529 -26.18 14.09 -13.39
C TRP A 529 -25.93 13.54 -14.79
N ALA A 530 -25.54 14.40 -15.73
CA ALA A 530 -25.24 14.04 -17.10
C ALA A 530 -23.86 14.58 -17.50
N ILE A 531 -23.08 13.75 -18.21
CA ILE A 531 -21.84 14.15 -18.87
C ILE A 531 -22.04 14.16 -20.38
N GLU A 532 -21.69 15.28 -21.03
CA GLU A 532 -21.95 15.45 -22.45
C GLU A 532 -20.90 14.76 -23.34
N ILE A 533 -21.40 14.07 -24.35
CA ILE A 533 -20.64 13.59 -25.50
C ILE A 533 -21.23 14.16 -26.79
N TYR A 534 -20.45 14.06 -27.86
CA TYR A 534 -20.87 14.44 -29.21
C TYR A 534 -20.48 13.29 -30.13
N LYS A 535 -21.44 12.41 -30.45
CA LYS A 535 -21.19 11.19 -31.23
C LYS A 535 -20.19 10.25 -30.52
N GLY A 536 -19.61 9.30 -31.24
CA GLY A 536 -18.70 8.29 -30.69
C GLY A 536 -19.41 7.08 -30.06
N TRP A 537 -20.68 6.89 -30.43
CA TRP A 537 -21.49 5.73 -30.09
C TRP A 537 -22.48 5.43 -31.22
N MET A 538 -23.08 4.24 -31.20
CA MET A 538 -24.21 3.85 -32.04
C MET A 538 -25.02 2.74 -31.38
N GLU A 539 -26.33 2.77 -31.55
CA GLU A 539 -27.25 1.70 -31.19
C GLU A 539 -27.53 0.80 -32.40
N ILE A 540 -27.70 -0.51 -32.17
CA ILE A 540 -27.96 -1.47 -33.26
C ILE A 540 -29.33 -2.12 -33.08
N ASP A 541 -30.42 -1.40 -33.28
CA ASP A 541 -31.79 -1.94 -33.16
C ASP A 541 -32.34 -2.54 -34.44
N THR A 542 -32.05 -1.90 -35.56
CA THR A 542 -32.64 -2.24 -36.86
C THR A 542 -31.60 -2.77 -37.82
N PHE A 543 -32.05 -3.43 -38.89
CA PHE A 543 -31.15 -3.87 -39.95
C PHE A 543 -30.37 -2.69 -40.59
N GLU A 544 -30.98 -1.52 -40.65
CA GLU A 544 -30.34 -0.28 -41.13
C GLU A 544 -29.21 0.17 -40.20
N ASP A 545 -29.40 0.06 -38.88
CA ASP A 545 -28.34 0.31 -37.89
C ASP A 545 -27.18 -0.66 -38.06
N TYR A 546 -27.49 -1.95 -38.22
CA TYR A 546 -26.49 -2.99 -38.43
C TYR A 546 -25.67 -2.73 -39.71
N GLN A 547 -26.32 -2.32 -40.81
CA GLN A 547 -25.62 -1.94 -42.04
C GLN A 547 -24.73 -0.70 -41.85
N ARG A 548 -25.22 0.31 -41.12
CA ARG A 548 -24.42 1.50 -40.78
C ARG A 548 -23.20 1.12 -39.96
N ALA A 549 -23.38 0.32 -38.91
CA ALA A 549 -22.30 -0.19 -38.07
C ALA A 549 -21.26 -0.94 -38.89
N TRP A 550 -21.70 -1.86 -39.77
CA TRP A 550 -20.81 -2.59 -40.66
C TRP A 550 -20.01 -1.65 -41.59
N ALA A 551 -20.62 -0.58 -42.10
CA ALA A 551 -19.95 0.38 -42.97
C ALA A 551 -18.95 1.28 -42.21
N SER A 552 -19.32 1.78 -41.02
CA SER A 552 -18.56 2.80 -40.31
C SER A 552 -17.52 2.29 -39.32
N VAL A 553 -17.71 1.10 -38.74
CA VAL A 553 -16.75 0.50 -37.81
C VAL A 553 -15.46 0.19 -38.57
N ARG A 554 -14.33 0.72 -38.08
CA ARG A 554 -13.01 0.54 -38.69
C ARG A 554 -12.21 -0.56 -38.02
#